data_AF-A0A2E9TPU1-F1
#
_entry.id   AF-A0A2E9TPU1-F1
#
_cell.length_a   1.000
_cell.length_b   1.000
_cell.length_c   1.000
_cell.angle_alpha   90.00
_cell.angle_beta   90.00
_cell.angle_gamma   90.00
#
_symmetry.space_group_name_H-M   'P 1'
#
loop_
_entity.id
_entity.type
_entity.pdbx_description
1 polymer ?
#
loop_
_entity_poly.entity_id
_entity_poly.type
_entity_poly.pdbx_seq_one_letter_code
_entity_poly.pdbx_strand_id
1 'polypeptide(L)'
;MLGENHSIHHEFPDQRQKIDELVSNDPAFRALVADHDKLDKQIRGLEMRESPIADLDMERLKRERIRLKDEVYHRLNNGAG
;
A
#
# COMPACT_ATOMS: atom_id res chain seq x y z
N MET A 1 1.16 -15.64 1.16
CA MET A 1 0.70 -16.53 0.07
C MET A 1 0.77 -15.78 -1.25
N LEU A 2 1.08 -16.47 -2.36
CA LEU A 2 1.11 -15.89 -3.71
C LEU A 2 -0.30 -15.40 -4.08
N GLY A 3 -0.53 -14.10 -4.00
CA GLY A 3 -1.78 -13.46 -4.40
C GLY A 3 -2.66 -12.91 -3.27
N GLU A 4 -2.15 -12.77 -2.05
CA GLU A 4 -2.84 -11.98 -1.02
C GLU A 4 -2.92 -10.52 -1.46
N ASN A 5 -4.09 -9.92 -1.21
CA ASN A 5 -4.41 -8.57 -1.66
C ASN A 5 -4.07 -7.60 -0.53
N HIS A 6 -2.89 -6.98 -0.56
CA HIS A 6 -2.45 -6.11 0.54
C HIS A 6 -2.92 -4.66 0.34
N SER A 7 -4.08 -4.45 -0.29
CA SER A 7 -4.66 -3.10 -0.37
C SER A 7 -4.77 -2.49 1.03
N ILE A 8 -4.64 -1.17 1.13
CA ILE A 8 -4.68 -0.46 2.43
C ILE A 8 -5.95 -0.77 3.23
N HIS A 9 -7.09 -0.92 2.57
CA HIS A 9 -8.37 -1.28 3.19
C HIS A 9 -8.41 -2.72 3.74
N HIS A 10 -7.52 -3.59 3.27
CA HIS A 10 -7.37 -4.95 3.76
C HIS A 10 -6.38 -5.01 4.94
N GLU A 11 -5.31 -4.23 4.88
CA GLU A 11 -4.32 -4.10 5.96
C GLU A 11 -4.90 -3.39 7.20
N PHE A 12 -5.85 -2.47 7.01
CA PHE A 12 -6.48 -1.70 8.09
C PHE A 12 -8.01 -1.78 8.04
N PRO A 13 -8.61 -2.95 8.30
CA PRO A 13 -10.06 -3.15 8.19
C PRO A 13 -10.85 -2.29 9.20
N ASP A 14 -10.33 -2.10 10.42
CA ASP A 14 -10.94 -1.27 11.46
C ASP A 14 -10.93 0.23 11.15
N GLN A 15 -10.04 0.68 10.26
CA GLN A 15 -9.90 2.10 9.91
C GLN A 15 -10.47 2.46 8.54
N ARG A 16 -11.22 1.56 7.89
CA ARG A 16 -11.80 1.79 6.55
C ARG A 16 -12.55 3.11 6.45
N GLN A 17 -13.42 3.40 7.41
CA GLN A 17 -14.19 4.65 7.39
C GLN A 17 -13.26 5.88 7.42
N LYS A 18 -12.25 5.87 8.31
CA LYS A 18 -11.26 6.95 8.41
C LYS A 18 -10.42 7.09 7.14
N ILE A 19 -10.06 5.96 6.51
CA ILE A 19 -9.36 5.92 5.23
C ILE A 19 -10.23 6.57 4.14
N ASP A 20 -11.49 6.17 3.99
CA ASP A 20 -12.42 6.75 3.01
C ASP A 20 -12.62 8.26 3.23
N GLU A 21 -12.75 8.69 4.48
CA GLU A 21 -12.84 10.12 4.84
C GLU A 21 -11.56 10.87 4.45
N LEU A 22 -10.37 10.35 4.79
CA LEU A 22 -9.10 10.98 4.43
C LEU A 22 -8.83 10.93 2.92
N VAL A 23 -9.21 9.86 2.22
CA VAL A 23 -9.09 9.76 0.75
C VAL A 23 -9.99 10.80 0.06
N SER A 24 -11.15 11.10 0.65
CA SER A 24 -12.08 12.09 0.11
C SER A 24 -11.64 13.53 0.40
N ASN A 25 -11.05 13.78 1.56
CA ASN A 25 -10.71 15.13 2.03
C ASN A 25 -9.24 15.52 1.82
N ASP A 26 -8.30 14.57 1.75
CA ASP A 26 -6.87 14.79 1.56
C ASP A 26 -6.39 14.12 0.25
N PRO A 27 -6.20 14.90 -0.83
CA PRO A 27 -5.77 14.36 -2.12
C PRO A 27 -4.36 13.75 -2.07
N ALA A 28 -3.51 14.18 -1.15
CA ALA A 28 -2.19 13.58 -0.97
C ALA A 28 -2.29 12.20 -0.32
N PHE A 29 -3.18 12.01 0.66
CA PHE A 29 -3.49 10.71 1.24
C PHE A 29 -4.14 9.77 0.21
N ARG A 30 -5.03 10.29 -0.64
CA ARG A 30 -5.57 9.54 -1.77
C ARG A 30 -4.47 9.04 -2.72
N ALA A 31 -3.51 9.90 -3.06
CA ALA A 31 -2.38 9.52 -3.90
C ALA A 31 -1.53 8.43 -3.21
N LEU A 32 -1.24 8.61 -1.92
CA LEU A 32 -0.49 7.65 -1.10
C LEU A 32 -1.13 6.24 -1.12
N VAL A 33 -2.44 6.16 -0.88
CA VAL A 33 -3.19 4.89 -0.92
C VAL A 33 -3.17 4.28 -2.32
N ALA A 34 -3.35 5.10 -3.36
CA ALA A 34 -3.33 4.64 -4.74
C ALA A 34 -1.95 4.12 -5.18
N ASP A 35 -0.86 4.80 -4.78
CA ASP A 35 0.51 4.35 -5.04
C ASP A 35 0.82 3.03 -4.33
N HIS A 36 0.37 2.89 -3.07
CA HIS A 36 0.50 1.62 -2.35
C HIS A 36 -0.20 0.47 -3.08
N ASP A 37 -1.48 0.65 -3.44
CA ASP A 37 -2.26 -0.37 -4.16
C ASP A 37 -1.68 -0.69 -5.55
N LYS A 38 -1.11 0.30 -6.24
CA LYS A 38 -0.44 0.10 -7.52
C LYS A 38 0.84 -0.72 -7.36
N LEU A 39 1.63 -0.42 -6.34
CA LEU A 39 2.86 -1.14 -6.03
C LEU A 39 2.58 -2.58 -5.62
N ASP A 40 1.55 -2.82 -4.81
CA ASP A 40 1.10 -4.17 -4.46
C ASP A 40 0.71 -4.99 -5.71
N LYS A 41 -0.11 -4.40 -6.59
CA LYS A 41 -0.47 -5.03 -7.88
C LYS A 41 0.74 -5.32 -8.74
N GLN A 42 1.72 -4.42 -8.76
CA GLN A 42 2.96 -4.64 -9.49
C GLN A 42 3.72 -5.84 -8.90
N ILE A 43 4.00 -5.83 -7.60
CA ILE A 43 4.67 -6.93 -6.88
C ILE A 43 3.97 -8.26 -7.17
N ARG A 44 2.65 -8.32 -7.00
CA ARG A 44 1.86 -9.53 -7.28
C ARG A 44 1.95 -9.98 -8.74
N GLY A 45 1.88 -9.03 -9.68
CA GLY A 45 2.02 -9.33 -11.11
C GLY A 45 3.40 -9.87 -11.47
N LEU A 46 4.45 -9.41 -10.78
CA LEU A 46 5.82 -9.89 -10.95
C LEU A 46 6.01 -11.28 -10.36
N GLU A 47 5.47 -11.53 -9.15
CA GLU A 47 5.48 -12.87 -8.52
C GLU A 47 4.72 -13.90 -9.35
N MET A 48 3.58 -13.50 -9.94
CA MET A 48 2.75 -14.41 -10.74
C MET A 48 3.35 -14.71 -12.12
N ARG A 49 4.15 -13.80 -12.68
CA ARG A 49 4.80 -14.00 -13.98
C ARG A 49 6.07 -14.84 -13.91
N GLU A 50 6.48 -15.29 -12.72
CA GLU A 50 7.81 -15.90 -12.47
C GLU A 50 8.91 -15.11 -13.16
N SER A 51 8.74 -13.77 -13.21
CA SER A 51 9.59 -12.91 -14.00
C SER A 51 10.98 -12.91 -13.38
N PRO A 52 12.07 -13.03 -14.16
CA PRO A 52 13.43 -12.94 -13.67
C PRO A 52 13.77 -11.47 -13.38
N ILE A 53 13.02 -10.86 -12.48
CA ILE A 53 13.40 -9.61 -11.86
C ILE A 53 14.49 -9.97 -10.86
N ALA A 54 15.59 -9.24 -10.92
CA ALA A 54 16.68 -9.41 -9.96
C ALA A 54 16.10 -9.31 -8.54
N ASP A 55 16.46 -10.25 -7.66
CA ASP A 55 15.96 -10.29 -6.27
C ASP A 55 16.06 -8.92 -5.58
N LEU A 56 17.12 -8.15 -5.88
CA LEU A 56 17.33 -6.78 -5.40
C LEU A 56 16.22 -5.79 -5.78
N ASP A 57 15.70 -5.86 -7.01
CA ASP A 57 14.59 -5.00 -7.44
C ASP A 57 13.29 -5.42 -6.74
N MET A 58 13.07 -6.72 -6.58
CA MET A 58 11.91 -7.23 -5.86
C MET A 58 11.93 -6.82 -4.38
N GLU A 59 13.10 -6.88 -3.73
CA GLU A 59 13.31 -6.41 -2.37
C GLU A 59 13.13 -4.89 -2.25
N ARG A 60 13.51 -4.11 -3.27
CA ARG A 60 13.25 -2.66 -3.30
C ARG A 60 11.75 -2.39 -3.35
N LEU A 61 11.00 -3.06 -4.23
CA LEU A 61 9.55 -2.90 -4.32
C LEU A 61 8.86 -3.30 -3.01
N LYS A 62 9.24 -4.43 -2.40
CA LYS A 62 8.71 -4.86 -1.09
C LYS A 62 8.99 -3.84 0.01
N ARG A 63 10.20 -3.26 0.05
CA ARG A 63 10.54 -2.20 1.01
C ARG A 63 9.70 -0.94 0.80
N GLU A 64 9.52 -0.51 -0.44
CA GLU A 64 8.70 0.67 -0.75
C GLU A 64 7.23 0.43 -0.35
N ARG A 65 6.70 -0.78 -0.54
CA ARG A 65 5.35 -1.14 -0.08
C ARG A 65 5.21 -0.97 1.43
N ILE A 66 6.18 -1.47 2.19
CA ILE A 66 6.19 -1.34 3.65
C ILE A 66 6.27 0.14 4.05
N ARG A 67 7.12 0.94 3.38
CA ARG A 67 7.24 2.37 3.66
C ARG A 67 5.93 3.13 3.39
N LEU A 68 5.29 2.88 2.25
CA LEU A 68 4.00 3.51 1.93
C LEU A 68 2.93 3.12 2.95
N LYS A 69 2.92 1.87 3.41
CA LYS A 69 2.02 1.44 4.48
C LYS A 69 2.27 2.18 5.78
N ASP A 70 3.53 2.31 6.17
CA ASP A 70 3.91 3.01 7.39
C ASP A 70 3.49 4.49 7.34
N GLU A 71 3.64 5.13 6.18
CA GLU A 71 3.19 6.50 5.95
C GLU A 71 1.65 6.63 6.01
N VAL A 72 0.92 5.65 5.48
CA VAL A 72 -0.55 5.58 5.61
C VAL A 72 -0.92 5.49 7.08
N TYR A 73 -0.29 4.60 7.84
CA TYR A 73 -0.53 4.44 9.27
C TYR A 73 -0.23 5.73 10.05
N HIS A 74 0.90 6.38 9.75
CA HIS A 74 1.25 7.67 10.33
C HIS A 74 0.21 8.74 10.04
N ARG A 75 -0.32 8.83 8.81
CA ARG A 75 -1.37 9.80 8.46
C ARG A 75 -2.70 9.46 9.16
N LEU A 76 -3.03 8.18 9.27
CA LEU A 76 -4.21 7.73 10.02
C LEU A 76 -4.13 8.07 11.51
N ASN A 77 -2.94 7.96 12.12
CA ASN A 77 -2.73 8.27 13.52
C ASN A 77 -2.56 9.77 13.80
N ASN A 78 -1.92 10.52 12.88
CA ASN A 78 -1.76 11.97 12.99
C ASN A 78 -3.03 12.78 12.69
N GLY A 79 -4.06 12.17 12.09
CA GLY A 79 -5.39 12.78 11.97
C GLY A 79 -6.21 12.80 13.28
N ALA A 80 -5.59 12.50 14.42
CA ALA A 80 -6.15 12.64 15.77
C ALA A 80 -5.34 13.67 16.56
N GLY A 81 -5.31 14.90 16.07
CA GLY A 81 -4.78 16.08 16.75
C GLY A 81 -5.86 17.14 16.87
#